data_AF-A0AAE0L2J2-F1
#
_entry.id   AF-A0AAE0L2J2-F1
#
_cell.length_a   1.000
_cell.length_b   1.000
_cell.length_c   1.000
_cell.angle_alpha   90.00
_cell.angle_beta   90.00
_cell.angle_gamma   90.00
#
_symmetry.space_group_name_H-M   'P 1'
#
loop_
_entity.id
_entity.type
_entity.pdbx_description
1 polymer ?
#
loop_
_entity_poly.entity_id
_entity_poly.type
_entity_poly.pdbx_seq_one_letter_code
_entity_poly.pdbx_strand_id
1 'polypeptide(L)'
;MSRVISSSRPFQKFKTNQSSSLQRQQHKVSSLLEDVTTEVETKEEETKNDMEPERMVRVTFRIARETEFGQHLSIIGAHPILGEWDVAESVPMDWVEGCTWEVHLDLPHFELIEYKYVIRCGWGPSGDTLWQGGPNYMLATNQSLQLEVVDEWVQEVWPGDHPVVAATSAAVSIYAQEHPKPKHVVRKAESLLPEWAENAVFYQLYPLGFFGAPTLNDLAPTPVPRLAKLREYYGYFKDLGVTAVYFSPLFESDTHGYDTADYFQIDRRMGDVALFKEIVDELHSHGMRVVLDGVFNHTGRRHPAFVDVMEKGPHLSEYANWYTVGARPDDYEGWCEIPDEEHGFSYDCWEGHAMLPKLNHAEPAVREHIFEVARFWLKEIGVDGWRLDVAHEMSPDFWREFRTVCMEANPDCLLVGEMIHGNYNNWVGNDRLHSGTNYQLSRAIWHSVLTQNFDELSCALLREEKVRPAEAPHHSEGALPRSNLGA
;
A
#
# COMPACT_ATOMS: atom_id res chain seq x y z
N MET A 1 48.61 -27.13 -68.59
CA MET A 1 49.64 -28.17 -68.81
C MET A 1 51.03 -27.59 -68.46
N SER A 2 51.79 -28.29 -67.61
CA SER A 2 53.26 -28.32 -67.51
C SER A 2 54.10 -27.13 -66.96
N ARG A 3 54.79 -27.42 -65.81
CA ARG A 3 56.27 -27.41 -65.54
C ARG A 3 56.91 -26.40 -64.54
N VAL A 4 57.61 -27.01 -63.53
CA VAL A 4 59.02 -26.80 -63.03
C VAL A 4 59.33 -25.52 -62.19
N ILE A 5 60.26 -25.39 -61.19
CA ILE A 5 60.93 -26.09 -60.04
C ILE A 5 62.02 -25.09 -59.49
N SER A 6 62.39 -25.15 -58.18
CA SER A 6 63.74 -24.87 -57.54
C SER A 6 63.79 -23.71 -56.51
N SER A 7 63.84 -23.92 -55.17
CA SER A 7 64.97 -24.18 -54.20
C SER A 7 65.68 -22.89 -53.67
N SER A 8 66.06 -22.65 -52.38
CA SER A 8 66.79 -23.44 -51.36
C SER A 8 66.83 -22.75 -49.93
N ARG A 9 67.39 -23.45 -48.91
CA ARG A 9 67.34 -23.36 -47.40
C ARG A 9 68.52 -22.56 -46.73
N PRO A 10 68.83 -22.48 -45.37
CA PRO A 10 68.57 -23.42 -44.22
C PRO A 10 68.41 -22.86 -42.75
N PHE A 11 68.45 -23.80 -41.77
CA PHE A 11 68.07 -23.85 -40.33
C PHE A 11 69.24 -23.75 -39.30
N GLN A 12 68.99 -23.40 -38.02
CA GLN A 12 69.66 -24.00 -36.82
C GLN A 12 68.88 -23.80 -35.49
N LYS A 13 69.17 -24.63 -34.46
CA LYS A 13 68.31 -24.96 -33.28
C LYS A 13 69.14 -25.00 -31.95
N PHE A 14 68.46 -24.71 -30.81
CA PHE A 14 68.56 -25.26 -29.41
C PHE A 14 69.38 -24.62 -28.23
N LYS A 15 68.61 -24.35 -27.13
CA LYS A 15 68.72 -24.75 -25.68
C LYS A 15 69.38 -23.89 -24.54
N THR A 16 68.49 -23.44 -23.63
CA THR A 16 68.45 -23.50 -22.12
C THR A 16 69.45 -22.77 -21.20
N ASN A 17 68.90 -21.89 -20.33
CA ASN A 17 69.27 -21.73 -18.91
C ASN A 17 68.05 -21.17 -18.12
N GLN A 18 67.16 -22.07 -17.65
CA GLN A 18 66.11 -21.82 -16.66
C GLN A 18 66.55 -22.51 -15.36
N SER A 19 67.00 -21.77 -14.34
CA SER A 19 67.02 -22.28 -12.95
C SER A 19 67.33 -21.25 -11.87
N SER A 20 67.78 -20.02 -12.19
CA SER A 20 68.15 -19.02 -11.17
C SER A 20 67.13 -17.88 -10.96
N SER A 21 66.12 -17.74 -11.82
CA SER A 21 65.07 -16.69 -11.68
C SER A 21 63.87 -17.12 -10.84
N LEU A 22 63.59 -18.43 -10.74
CA LEU A 22 62.42 -18.97 -10.04
C LEU A 22 62.56 -18.96 -8.51
N GLN A 23 63.78 -19.14 -7.98
CA GLN A 23 64.00 -19.11 -6.52
C GLN A 23 63.96 -17.69 -5.92
N ARG A 24 64.27 -16.64 -6.69
CA ARG A 24 64.12 -15.25 -6.22
C ARG A 24 62.69 -14.74 -6.26
N GLN A 25 61.82 -15.32 -7.11
CA GLN A 25 60.39 -14.98 -7.13
C GLN A 25 59.61 -15.68 -6.01
N GLN A 26 59.99 -16.89 -5.59
CA GLN A 26 59.29 -17.59 -4.49
C GLN A 26 59.49 -16.93 -3.12
N HIS A 27 60.67 -16.40 -2.79
CA HIS A 27 60.87 -15.70 -1.50
C HIS A 27 60.16 -14.35 -1.40
N LYS A 28 59.88 -13.69 -2.53
CA LYS A 28 59.15 -12.42 -2.56
C LYS A 28 57.64 -12.62 -2.42
N VAL A 29 57.12 -13.78 -2.82
CA VAL A 29 55.71 -14.15 -2.67
C VAL A 29 55.41 -14.65 -1.24
N SER A 30 56.34 -15.35 -0.59
CA SER A 30 56.15 -15.84 0.79
C SER A 30 56.09 -14.72 1.83
N SER A 31 56.87 -13.65 1.67
CA SER A 31 56.83 -12.49 2.60
C SER A 31 55.58 -11.63 2.41
N LEU A 32 55.07 -11.51 1.19
CA LEU A 32 53.79 -10.85 0.91
C LEU A 32 52.58 -11.65 1.44
N LEU A 33 52.70 -12.97 1.57
CA LEU A 33 51.63 -13.82 2.12
C LEU A 33 51.58 -13.81 3.65
N GLU A 34 52.70 -13.58 4.33
CA GLU A 34 52.74 -13.42 5.81
C GLU A 34 52.19 -12.05 6.27
N ASP A 35 52.42 -10.98 5.49
CA ASP A 35 51.83 -9.66 5.76
C ASP A 35 50.31 -9.61 5.46
N VAL A 36 49.84 -10.37 4.45
CA VAL A 36 48.39 -10.46 4.15
C VAL A 36 47.66 -11.37 5.14
N THR A 37 48.32 -12.37 5.72
CA THR A 37 47.68 -13.25 6.73
C THR A 37 47.58 -12.61 8.11
N THR A 38 48.44 -11.65 8.44
CA THR A 38 48.34 -10.88 9.69
C THR A 38 47.32 -9.73 9.62
N GLU A 39 46.95 -9.24 8.43
CA GLU A 39 45.81 -8.31 8.28
C GLU A 39 44.44 -9.00 8.24
N VAL A 40 44.40 -10.33 8.05
CA VAL A 40 43.16 -11.13 7.96
C VAL A 40 42.70 -11.66 9.33
N GLU A 41 43.56 -11.72 10.35
CA GLU A 41 43.20 -12.20 11.70
C GLU A 41 42.70 -11.12 12.68
N THR A 42 42.45 -9.89 12.24
CA THR A 42 41.84 -8.82 13.09
C THR A 42 40.61 -8.14 12.48
N LYS A 43 39.82 -8.84 11.66
CA LYS A 43 38.50 -8.36 11.17
C LYS A 43 37.38 -9.39 11.28
N GLU A 44 37.45 -10.26 12.29
CA GLU A 44 36.28 -10.98 12.80
C GLU A 44 35.75 -10.29 14.05
N GLU A 45 35.19 -9.09 13.89
CA GLU A 45 34.25 -8.50 14.85
C GLU A 45 33.51 -7.34 14.16
N GLU A 46 32.18 -7.38 14.22
CA GLU A 46 31.21 -6.38 13.74
C GLU A 46 31.04 -6.17 12.22
N THR A 47 30.34 -7.08 11.55
CA THR A 47 29.44 -6.68 10.45
C THR A 47 28.04 -6.46 11.00
N LYS A 48 27.78 -5.24 11.48
CA LYS A 48 26.43 -4.68 11.41
C LYS A 48 26.00 -4.76 9.95
N ASN A 49 24.89 -5.42 9.71
CA ASN A 49 24.25 -5.48 8.42
C ASN A 49 23.58 -4.12 8.15
N ASP A 50 24.40 -3.08 7.95
CA ASP A 50 23.96 -1.81 7.42
C ASP A 50 23.72 -2.02 5.91
N MET A 51 22.57 -2.64 5.60
CA MET A 51 22.03 -2.60 4.24
C MET A 51 21.69 -1.14 3.97
N GLU A 52 22.53 -0.44 3.21
CA GLU A 52 22.12 0.82 2.59
C GLU A 52 20.75 0.58 1.92
N PRO A 53 19.77 1.50 2.08
CA PRO A 53 18.46 1.32 1.49
C PRO A 53 18.61 1.09 -0.02
N GLU A 54 18.02 -0.01 -0.48
CA GLU A 54 18.11 -0.43 -1.88
C GLU A 54 17.62 0.71 -2.77
N ARG A 55 18.53 1.26 -3.57
CA ARG A 55 18.24 2.44 -4.37
C ARG A 55 17.32 2.03 -5.51
N MET A 56 16.11 2.57 -5.52
CA MET A 56 15.10 2.26 -6.54
C MET A 56 15.16 3.25 -7.71
N VAL A 57 14.75 2.77 -8.89
CA VAL A 57 14.57 3.51 -10.14
C VAL A 57 13.11 3.43 -10.52
N ARG A 58 12.48 4.58 -10.72
CA ARG A 58 11.12 4.61 -11.25
C ARG A 58 11.16 4.39 -12.76
N VAL A 59 10.51 3.33 -13.23
CA VAL A 59 10.41 2.98 -14.64
C VAL A 59 8.96 3.05 -15.07
N THR A 60 8.69 3.85 -16.10
CA THR A 60 7.38 3.91 -16.75
C THR A 60 7.46 3.07 -18.03
N PHE A 61 6.70 1.98 -18.08
CA PHE A 61 6.54 1.16 -19.29
C PHE A 61 5.30 1.60 -20.04
N ARG A 62 5.41 1.77 -21.35
CA ARG A 62 4.33 2.11 -22.26
C ARG A 62 4.32 1.17 -23.45
N ILE A 63 3.14 0.69 -23.83
CA ILE A 63 2.98 -0.15 -25.01
C ILE A 63 1.61 0.07 -25.65
N ALA A 64 1.57 0.13 -26.99
CA ALA A 64 0.33 0.21 -27.74
C ALA A 64 -0.18 -1.20 -28.10
N ARG A 65 -1.38 -1.55 -27.62
CA ARG A 65 -2.07 -2.80 -27.92
C ARG A 65 -3.59 -2.70 -27.78
N GLU A 66 -4.30 -3.11 -28.83
CA GLU A 66 -5.75 -3.35 -28.77
C GLU A 66 -6.04 -4.61 -27.95
N THR A 67 -7.02 -4.50 -27.06
CA THR A 67 -7.55 -5.61 -26.25
C THR A 67 -9.07 -5.70 -26.41
N GLU A 68 -9.63 -6.89 -26.24
CA GLU A 68 -11.07 -7.10 -26.26
C GLU A 68 -11.70 -6.85 -24.88
N PHE A 69 -13.02 -6.73 -24.83
CA PHE A 69 -13.74 -6.56 -23.57
C PHE A 69 -13.48 -7.73 -22.62
N GLY A 70 -13.08 -7.43 -21.37
CA GLY A 70 -12.72 -8.44 -20.36
C GLY A 70 -11.25 -8.90 -20.40
N GLN A 71 -10.48 -8.43 -21.38
CA GLN A 71 -9.03 -8.59 -21.40
C GLN A 71 -8.34 -7.43 -20.68
N HIS A 72 -7.20 -7.73 -20.05
CA HIS A 72 -6.29 -6.73 -19.50
C HIS A 72 -4.85 -7.05 -19.91
N LEU A 73 -4.04 -6.01 -20.07
CA LEU A 73 -2.61 -6.15 -20.36
C LEU A 73 -1.83 -6.20 -19.04
N SER A 74 -0.79 -7.03 -18.98
CA SER A 74 0.09 -7.13 -17.83
C SER A 74 1.53 -7.28 -18.29
N ILE A 75 2.46 -6.74 -17.48
CA ILE A 75 3.90 -6.96 -17.62
C ILE A 75 4.33 -8.09 -16.68
N ILE A 76 5.20 -8.96 -17.17
CA ILE A 76 5.69 -10.14 -16.46
C ILE A 76 7.17 -10.32 -16.71
N GLY A 77 7.94 -10.88 -15.78
CA GLY A 77 9.37 -11.02 -15.98
C GLY A 77 10.07 -11.87 -14.94
N ALA A 78 11.39 -12.00 -15.11
CA ALA A 78 12.25 -12.83 -14.26
C ALA A 78 12.53 -12.21 -12.88
N HIS A 79 12.14 -10.96 -12.66
CA HIS A 79 12.33 -10.26 -11.40
C HIS A 79 11.10 -10.49 -10.49
N PRO A 80 11.26 -10.62 -9.16
CA PRO A 80 10.12 -10.86 -8.25
C PRO A 80 9.02 -9.79 -8.29
N ILE A 81 9.38 -8.52 -8.49
CA ILE A 81 8.41 -7.41 -8.72
C ILE A 81 7.55 -7.66 -9.96
N LEU A 82 8.03 -8.45 -10.93
CA LEU A 82 7.34 -8.79 -12.18
C LEU A 82 6.74 -10.21 -12.15
N GLY A 83 6.66 -10.85 -10.98
CA GLY A 83 5.98 -12.13 -10.81
C GLY A 83 6.79 -13.39 -11.15
N GLU A 84 8.10 -13.30 -11.41
CA GLU A 84 8.98 -14.46 -11.68
C GLU A 84 8.48 -15.43 -12.78
N TRP A 85 7.90 -14.88 -13.84
CA TRP A 85 7.23 -15.63 -14.92
C TRP A 85 5.98 -16.42 -14.52
N ASP A 86 5.47 -16.24 -13.29
CA ASP A 86 4.13 -16.66 -12.91
C ASP A 86 3.10 -15.64 -13.41
N VAL A 87 2.25 -16.10 -14.33
CA VAL A 87 1.20 -15.26 -14.92
C VAL A 87 0.23 -14.76 -13.86
N ALA A 88 -0.05 -15.53 -12.80
CA ALA A 88 -0.96 -15.09 -11.75
C ALA A 88 -0.44 -13.83 -11.02
N GLU A 89 0.88 -13.71 -10.90
CA GLU A 89 1.61 -12.65 -10.20
C GLU A 89 2.13 -11.54 -11.15
N SER A 90 1.73 -11.56 -12.43
CA SER A 90 2.06 -10.50 -13.40
C SER A 90 1.50 -9.15 -12.95
N VAL A 91 2.22 -8.05 -13.21
CA VAL A 91 1.76 -6.72 -12.84
C VAL A 91 0.77 -6.18 -13.89
N PRO A 92 -0.48 -5.85 -13.52
CA PRO A 92 -1.44 -5.26 -14.45
C PRO A 92 -1.00 -3.86 -14.89
N MET A 93 -1.32 -3.51 -16.13
CA MET A 93 -1.09 -2.18 -16.68
C MET A 93 -2.40 -1.39 -16.75
N ASP A 94 -2.32 -0.08 -16.58
CA ASP A 94 -3.44 0.83 -16.70
C ASP A 94 -3.62 1.26 -18.16
N TRP A 95 -4.86 1.28 -18.63
CA TRP A 95 -5.18 1.89 -19.93
C TRP A 95 -5.14 3.41 -19.80
N VAL A 96 -4.49 4.10 -20.75
CA VAL A 96 -4.31 5.56 -20.71
C VAL A 96 -5.18 6.26 -21.77
N GLU A 97 -4.78 6.18 -23.03
CA GLU A 97 -5.52 6.79 -24.15
C GLU A 97 -5.31 5.98 -25.44
N GLY A 98 -6.37 5.89 -26.25
CA GLY A 98 -6.39 5.12 -27.49
C GLY A 98 -6.22 3.63 -27.21
N CYS A 99 -5.13 3.05 -27.71
CA CYS A 99 -4.77 1.65 -27.46
C CYS A 99 -3.50 1.55 -26.58
N THR A 100 -3.17 2.59 -25.81
CA THR A 100 -1.92 2.65 -25.04
C THR A 100 -2.13 2.21 -23.59
N TRP A 101 -1.21 1.41 -23.11
CA TRP A 101 -1.17 0.89 -21.74
C TRP A 101 0.10 1.37 -21.05
N GLU A 102 0.00 1.65 -19.75
CA GLU A 102 1.08 2.19 -18.93
C GLU A 102 1.18 1.50 -17.58
N VAL A 103 2.39 1.34 -17.05
CA VAL A 103 2.60 0.98 -15.65
C VAL A 103 3.86 1.66 -15.11
N HIS A 104 3.80 2.11 -13.87
CA HIS A 104 4.94 2.65 -13.14
C HIS A 104 5.45 1.61 -12.14
N LEU A 105 6.73 1.28 -12.24
CA LEU A 105 7.38 0.30 -11.39
C LEU A 105 8.63 0.90 -10.77
N ASP A 106 8.78 0.75 -9.45
CA ASP A 106 10.04 1.06 -8.77
C ASP A 106 10.91 -0.21 -8.78
N LEU A 107 11.93 -0.23 -9.64
CA LEU A 107 12.84 -1.37 -9.86
C LEU A 107 14.22 -1.10 -9.25
N PRO A 108 14.96 -2.12 -8.78
CA PRO A 108 16.28 -1.91 -8.19
C PRO A 108 17.25 -1.26 -9.18
N HIS A 109 18.04 -0.29 -8.73
CA HIS A 109 19.09 0.35 -9.53
C HIS A 109 20.26 -0.61 -9.76
N PHE A 110 20.91 -0.52 -10.92
CA PHE A 110 22.01 -1.40 -11.35
C PHE A 110 21.66 -2.88 -11.61
N GLU A 111 20.44 -3.18 -12.05
CA GLU A 111 20.04 -4.52 -12.47
C GLU A 111 19.76 -4.63 -13.96
N LEU A 112 19.87 -5.87 -14.47
CA LEU A 112 19.40 -6.26 -15.79
C LEU A 112 18.11 -7.07 -15.64
N ILE A 113 17.00 -6.49 -16.09
CA ILE A 113 15.66 -7.05 -15.92
C ILE A 113 15.15 -7.60 -17.24
N GLU A 114 14.76 -8.87 -17.22
CA GLU A 114 14.12 -9.56 -18.33
C GLU A 114 12.60 -9.56 -18.13
N TYR A 115 11.85 -9.13 -19.14
CA TYR A 115 10.40 -8.98 -19.06
C TYR A 115 9.69 -9.20 -20.40
N LYS A 116 8.37 -9.34 -20.35
CA LYS A 116 7.46 -9.49 -21.47
C LYS A 116 6.05 -9.00 -21.12
N TYR A 117 5.20 -8.88 -22.13
CA TYR A 117 3.79 -8.55 -21.96
C TYR A 117 2.88 -9.76 -22.20
N VAL A 118 1.78 -9.81 -21.46
CA VAL A 118 0.72 -10.82 -21.61
C VAL A 118 -0.65 -10.14 -21.60
N ILE A 119 -1.57 -10.66 -22.40
CA ILE A 119 -2.98 -10.30 -22.34
C ILE A 119 -3.72 -11.41 -21.60
N ARG A 120 -4.48 -11.06 -20.57
CA ARG A 120 -5.18 -12.01 -19.70
C ARG A 120 -6.68 -11.82 -19.79
N CYS A 121 -7.42 -12.93 -19.89
CA CYS A 121 -8.87 -12.97 -19.78
C CYS A 121 -9.28 -13.36 -18.35
N GLY A 122 -9.69 -12.38 -17.54
CA GLY A 122 -10.09 -12.59 -16.14
C GLY A 122 -8.92 -12.70 -15.14
N TRP A 123 -9.22 -12.49 -13.85
CA TRP A 123 -8.24 -12.31 -12.77
C TRP A 123 -7.83 -13.61 -12.04
N GLY A 124 -8.32 -14.76 -12.50
CA GLY A 124 -8.03 -16.06 -11.89
C GLY A 124 -6.66 -16.62 -12.30
N PRO A 125 -6.04 -17.52 -11.50
CA PRO A 125 -4.81 -18.24 -11.88
C PRO A 125 -4.97 -19.13 -13.12
N SER A 126 -6.21 -19.49 -13.46
CA SER A 126 -6.58 -20.34 -14.59
C SER A 126 -7.13 -19.57 -15.79
N GLY A 127 -6.96 -18.24 -15.84
CA GLY A 127 -7.44 -17.41 -16.95
C GLY A 127 -6.66 -17.66 -18.23
N ASP A 128 -7.35 -17.64 -19.38
CA ASP A 128 -6.69 -17.72 -20.69
C ASP A 128 -5.69 -16.59 -20.86
N THR A 129 -4.47 -16.92 -21.28
CA THR A 129 -3.36 -15.98 -21.37
C THR A 129 -2.74 -16.01 -22.76
N LEU A 130 -2.71 -14.86 -23.41
CA LEU A 130 -2.03 -14.64 -24.67
C LEU A 130 -0.68 -13.97 -24.41
N TRP A 131 0.40 -14.69 -24.70
CA TRP A 131 1.76 -14.18 -24.59
C TRP A 131 2.12 -13.33 -25.81
N GLN A 132 2.84 -12.24 -25.58
CA GLN A 132 3.52 -11.53 -26.66
C GLN A 132 4.49 -12.48 -27.38
N GLY A 133 4.58 -12.33 -28.70
CA GLY A 133 5.54 -13.03 -29.54
C GLY A 133 6.98 -12.54 -29.35
N GLY A 134 7.91 -13.06 -30.14
CA GLY A 134 9.31 -12.61 -30.14
C GLY A 134 10.11 -12.99 -28.88
N PRO A 135 11.34 -12.46 -28.75
CA PRO A 135 12.19 -12.66 -27.58
C PRO A 135 11.70 -11.82 -26.39
N ASN A 136 12.21 -12.12 -25.19
CA ASN A 136 11.99 -11.28 -24.03
C ASN A 136 12.73 -9.93 -24.19
N TYR A 137 12.18 -8.87 -23.62
CA TYR A 137 12.88 -7.59 -23.52
C TYR A 137 13.91 -7.62 -22.40
N MET A 138 14.90 -6.74 -22.50
CA MET A 138 15.91 -6.53 -21.48
C MET A 138 16.00 -5.03 -21.16
N LEU A 139 15.91 -4.69 -19.88
CA LEU A 139 16.08 -3.34 -19.36
C LEU A 139 17.27 -3.29 -18.40
N ALA A 140 18.20 -2.35 -18.62
CA ALA A 140 19.26 -2.05 -17.66
C ALA A 140 18.88 -0.80 -16.84
N THR A 141 18.79 -0.94 -15.52
CA THR A 141 18.34 0.14 -14.59
C THR A 141 19.49 0.98 -14.04
N ASN A 142 20.56 1.16 -14.81
CA ASN A 142 21.78 1.87 -14.38
C ASN A 142 21.96 3.26 -15.01
N GLN A 143 21.00 3.70 -15.82
CA GLN A 143 21.15 4.90 -16.65
C GLN A 143 20.65 6.18 -15.97
N SER A 144 19.57 6.08 -15.19
CA SER A 144 18.88 7.20 -14.55
C SER A 144 18.02 6.68 -13.38
N LEU A 145 17.60 7.58 -12.47
CA LEU A 145 16.62 7.28 -11.42
C LEU A 145 15.17 7.31 -11.92
N GLN A 146 14.96 7.81 -13.13
CA GLN A 146 13.69 7.79 -13.85
C GLN A 146 13.95 7.33 -15.29
N LEU A 147 13.23 6.29 -15.73
CA LEU A 147 13.33 5.72 -17.07
C LEU A 147 11.95 5.63 -17.71
N GLU A 148 11.87 5.91 -19.00
CA GLU A 148 10.68 5.65 -19.81
C GLU A 148 11.03 4.62 -20.87
N VAL A 149 10.19 3.58 -20.96
CA VAL A 149 10.32 2.48 -21.91
C VAL A 149 9.06 2.48 -22.78
N VAL A 150 9.23 2.58 -24.09
CA VAL A 150 8.14 2.51 -25.06
C VAL A 150 8.37 1.30 -25.95
N ASP A 151 7.56 0.26 -25.75
CA ASP A 151 7.67 -1.02 -26.44
C ASP A 151 6.59 -1.19 -27.51
N GLU A 152 6.81 -2.15 -28.42
CA GLU A 152 5.88 -2.50 -29.50
C GLU A 152 5.43 -3.95 -29.40
N TRP A 153 4.15 -4.24 -29.65
CA TRP A 153 3.65 -5.62 -29.58
C TRP A 153 4.12 -6.48 -30.76
N VAL A 154 4.98 -7.46 -30.49
CA VAL A 154 5.38 -8.47 -31.47
C VAL A 154 4.35 -9.60 -31.53
N GLN A 155 3.79 -9.87 -32.72
CA GLN A 155 2.80 -10.95 -32.92
C GLN A 155 3.41 -12.33 -33.22
N GLU A 156 4.63 -12.38 -33.75
CA GLU A 156 5.24 -13.63 -34.20
C GLU A 156 5.61 -14.53 -33.03
N VAL A 157 5.00 -15.72 -32.96
CA VAL A 157 5.35 -16.71 -31.94
C VAL A 157 6.68 -17.36 -32.30
N TRP A 158 7.70 -17.09 -31.51
CA TRP A 158 9.03 -17.67 -31.68
C TRP A 158 9.21 -18.81 -30.66
N PRO A 159 9.56 -20.03 -31.11
CA PRO A 159 9.79 -21.15 -30.20
C PRO A 159 11.04 -20.92 -29.35
N GLY A 160 11.14 -21.60 -28.19
CA GLY A 160 12.22 -21.37 -27.23
C GLY A 160 13.63 -21.71 -27.76
N ASP A 161 13.73 -22.53 -28.81
CA ASP A 161 14.98 -22.87 -29.50
C ASP A 161 15.35 -21.86 -30.60
N HIS A 162 14.53 -20.83 -30.82
CA HIS A 162 14.84 -19.78 -31.78
C HIS A 162 16.15 -19.06 -31.38
N PRO A 163 17.13 -18.89 -32.29
CA PRO A 163 18.48 -18.44 -31.93
C PRO A 163 18.54 -17.12 -31.15
N VAL A 164 17.62 -16.20 -31.47
CA VAL A 164 17.54 -14.89 -30.78
C VAL A 164 16.95 -15.03 -29.38
N VAL A 165 15.95 -15.90 -29.19
CA VAL A 165 15.35 -16.16 -27.87
C VAL A 165 16.38 -16.80 -26.96
N ALA A 166 17.09 -17.82 -27.47
CA ALA A 166 18.15 -18.50 -26.75
C ALA A 166 19.32 -17.56 -26.40
N ALA A 167 19.69 -16.64 -27.29
CA ALA A 167 20.75 -15.67 -27.05
C ALA A 167 20.40 -14.66 -25.95
N THR A 168 19.16 -14.16 -25.91
CA THR A 168 18.71 -13.22 -24.87
C THR A 168 18.78 -13.86 -23.48
N SER A 169 18.18 -15.03 -23.30
CA SER A 169 18.18 -15.72 -22.01
C SER A 169 19.59 -16.18 -21.58
N ALA A 170 20.46 -16.53 -22.54
CA ALA A 170 21.88 -16.82 -22.25
C ALA A 170 22.65 -15.58 -21.77
N ALA A 171 22.42 -14.40 -22.37
CA ALA A 171 23.03 -13.14 -21.94
C ALA A 171 22.63 -12.76 -20.51
N VAL A 172 21.34 -12.88 -20.18
CA VAL A 172 20.81 -12.65 -18.82
C VAL A 172 21.42 -13.63 -17.82
N SER A 173 21.52 -14.91 -18.20
CA SER A 173 22.11 -15.95 -17.34
C SER A 173 23.59 -15.70 -17.04
N ILE A 174 24.37 -15.27 -18.05
CA ILE A 174 25.80 -14.93 -17.87
C ILE A 174 25.95 -13.70 -16.97
N TYR A 175 25.13 -12.66 -17.19
CA TYR A 175 25.14 -11.47 -16.35
C TYR A 175 24.82 -11.80 -14.89
N ALA A 176 23.80 -12.64 -14.64
CA ALA A 176 23.42 -13.06 -13.30
C ALA A 176 24.47 -13.93 -12.58
N GLN A 177 25.36 -14.60 -13.31
CA GLN A 177 26.48 -15.36 -12.72
C GLN A 177 27.59 -14.44 -12.21
N GLU A 178 27.90 -13.38 -12.95
CA GLU A 178 28.92 -12.38 -12.59
C GLU A 178 28.38 -11.35 -11.58
N HIS A 179 27.06 -11.17 -11.53
CA HIS A 179 26.34 -10.26 -10.64
C HIS A 179 25.21 -11.00 -9.90
N PRO A 180 25.51 -11.74 -8.83
CA PRO A 180 24.49 -12.47 -8.08
C PRO A 180 23.42 -11.51 -7.56
N LYS A 181 22.16 -11.79 -7.92
CA LYS A 181 21.01 -10.97 -7.52
C LYS A 181 20.98 -10.81 -5.98
N PRO A 182 20.69 -9.61 -5.44
CA PRO A 182 20.30 -9.49 -4.05
C PRO A 182 19.13 -10.43 -3.76
N LYS A 183 19.03 -10.94 -2.53
CA LYS A 183 17.82 -11.66 -2.13
C LYS A 183 16.68 -10.64 -2.02
N HIS A 184 15.93 -10.50 -3.10
CA HIS A 184 14.68 -9.77 -3.14
C HIS A 184 13.65 -10.51 -2.31
N VAL A 185 13.49 -10.10 -1.05
CA VAL A 185 12.36 -10.54 -0.26
C VAL A 185 11.17 -9.73 -0.73
N VAL A 186 10.36 -10.29 -1.62
CA VAL A 186 8.98 -9.82 -1.79
C VAL A 186 8.31 -10.08 -0.45
N ARG A 187 8.31 -9.06 0.41
CA ARG A 187 7.41 -9.08 1.55
C ARG A 187 6.03 -9.04 0.94
N LYS A 188 5.31 -10.15 1.01
CA LYS A 188 3.85 -10.15 0.85
C LYS A 188 3.34 -8.93 1.63
N ALA A 189 2.41 -8.19 1.05
CA ALA A 189 1.66 -7.16 1.76
C ALA A 189 0.70 -7.86 2.74
N GLU A 190 1.26 -8.66 3.65
CA GLU A 190 0.59 -9.08 4.85
C GLU A 190 0.36 -7.81 5.68
N SER A 191 -0.78 -7.74 6.33
CA SER A 191 -1.04 -6.70 7.31
C SER A 191 -1.23 -7.43 8.62
N LEU A 192 -0.32 -7.18 9.57
CA LEU A 192 -0.39 -7.81 10.89
C LEU A 192 -1.41 -7.04 11.73
N LEU A 193 -2.58 -7.63 11.92
CA LEU A 193 -3.59 -7.11 12.84
C LEU A 193 -3.09 -7.23 14.29
N PRO A 194 -3.51 -6.32 15.19
CA PRO A 194 -3.40 -6.57 16.62
C PRO A 194 -4.12 -7.88 16.99
N GLU A 195 -3.56 -8.66 17.91
CA GLU A 195 -4.08 -9.99 18.29
C GLU A 195 -5.57 -9.96 18.65
N TRP A 196 -6.01 -8.91 19.37
CA TRP A 196 -7.40 -8.76 19.77
C TRP A 196 -8.36 -8.57 18.59
N ALA A 197 -7.87 -7.97 17.49
CA ALA A 197 -8.68 -7.60 16.34
C ALA A 197 -8.98 -8.78 15.41
N GLU A 198 -8.16 -9.84 15.42
CA GLU A 198 -8.33 -11.02 14.55
C GLU A 198 -9.68 -11.72 14.75
N ASN A 199 -10.14 -11.79 16.00
CA ASN A 199 -11.39 -12.44 16.39
C ASN A 199 -12.43 -11.44 16.90
N ALA A 200 -12.25 -10.15 16.61
CA ALA A 200 -13.13 -9.11 17.13
C ALA A 200 -14.50 -9.12 16.46
N VAL A 201 -15.55 -8.95 17.28
CA VAL A 201 -16.93 -8.73 16.83
C VAL A 201 -17.26 -7.27 17.07
N PHE A 202 -17.28 -6.51 15.98
CA PHE A 202 -17.55 -5.07 16.00
C PHE A 202 -19.05 -4.78 16.08
N TYR A 203 -19.41 -3.80 16.92
CA TYR A 203 -20.71 -3.15 16.93
C TYR A 203 -20.54 -1.68 16.55
N GLN A 204 -20.96 -1.31 15.34
CA GLN A 204 -20.96 0.09 14.92
C GLN A 204 -22.17 0.83 15.52
N LEU A 205 -21.91 1.98 16.13
CA LEU A 205 -22.92 2.84 16.72
C LEU A 205 -22.80 4.25 16.14
N TYR A 206 -23.91 4.79 15.62
CA TYR A 206 -24.01 6.20 15.25
C TYR A 206 -24.55 7.02 16.43
N PRO A 207 -23.70 7.66 17.24
CA PRO A 207 -24.08 8.13 18.58
C PRO A 207 -25.15 9.21 18.55
N LEU A 208 -25.01 10.19 17.64
CA LEU A 208 -25.95 11.30 17.50
C LEU A 208 -27.37 10.81 17.19
N GLY A 209 -27.51 9.90 16.22
CA GLY A 209 -28.81 9.32 15.87
C GLY A 209 -29.32 8.35 16.93
N PHE A 210 -28.47 7.46 17.43
CA PHE A 210 -28.84 6.39 18.37
C PHE A 210 -29.38 6.93 19.70
N PHE A 211 -28.80 8.02 20.21
CA PHE A 211 -29.21 8.63 21.49
C PHE A 211 -30.14 9.85 21.34
N GLY A 212 -30.59 10.15 20.11
CA GLY A 212 -31.54 11.22 19.83
C GLY A 212 -30.99 12.62 20.11
N ALA A 213 -29.74 12.87 19.68
CA ALA A 213 -29.18 14.22 19.66
C ALA A 213 -29.90 15.08 18.60
N PRO A 214 -30.06 16.39 18.83
CA PRO A 214 -30.54 17.30 17.80
C PRO A 214 -29.63 17.28 16.57
N THR A 215 -30.21 17.36 15.36
CA THR A 215 -29.45 17.36 14.11
C THR A 215 -28.48 18.53 14.02
N LEU A 216 -28.87 19.72 14.49
CA LEU A 216 -28.00 20.90 14.53
C LEU A 216 -27.40 21.06 15.92
N ASN A 217 -26.10 21.33 15.97
CA ASN A 217 -25.42 21.77 17.17
C ASN A 217 -25.66 23.28 17.38
N ASP A 218 -26.44 23.59 18.41
CA ASP A 218 -26.82 24.96 18.80
C ASP A 218 -25.74 25.67 19.63
N LEU A 219 -24.60 25.01 19.86
CA LEU A 219 -23.47 25.50 20.64
C LEU A 219 -23.87 25.92 22.07
N ALA A 220 -24.90 25.29 22.65
CA ALA A 220 -25.23 25.49 24.05
C ALA A 220 -23.98 25.33 24.94
N PRO A 221 -23.76 26.19 25.94
CA PRO A 221 -22.53 26.20 26.72
C PRO A 221 -22.39 24.98 27.65
N THR A 222 -23.49 24.28 27.93
CA THR A 222 -23.51 23.12 28.82
C THR A 222 -23.69 21.84 27.99
N PRO A 223 -22.70 20.93 28.01
CA PRO A 223 -22.85 19.64 27.36
C PRO A 223 -24.01 18.83 27.94
N VAL A 224 -24.66 18.04 27.10
CA VAL A 224 -25.73 17.13 27.48
C VAL A 224 -25.17 15.71 27.49
N PRO A 225 -25.11 15.02 28.63
CA PRO A 225 -24.41 13.73 28.78
C PRO A 225 -25.22 12.55 28.23
N ARG A 226 -25.67 12.64 26.96
CA ARG A 226 -26.47 11.58 26.32
C ARG A 226 -25.70 10.27 26.21
N LEU A 227 -24.37 10.32 26.09
CA LEU A 227 -23.52 9.14 25.95
C LEU A 227 -23.54 8.24 27.19
N ALA A 228 -23.87 8.79 28.37
CA ALA A 228 -24.05 8.01 29.60
C ALA A 228 -25.13 6.92 29.49
N LYS A 229 -26.07 7.07 28.56
CA LYS A 229 -27.11 6.05 28.28
C LYS A 229 -26.53 4.76 27.70
N LEU A 230 -25.30 4.77 27.17
CA LEU A 230 -24.64 3.57 26.67
C LEU A 230 -24.51 2.48 27.75
N ARG A 231 -24.43 2.88 29.03
CA ARG A 231 -24.40 1.98 30.19
C ARG A 231 -25.57 1.00 30.23
N GLU A 232 -26.72 1.39 29.68
CA GLU A 232 -27.91 0.52 29.58
C GLU A 232 -27.71 -0.63 28.59
N TYR A 233 -26.76 -0.50 27.66
CA TYR A 233 -26.51 -1.46 26.58
C TYR A 233 -25.33 -2.40 26.85
N TYR A 234 -24.56 -2.21 27.92
CA TYR A 234 -23.42 -3.08 28.23
C TYR A 234 -23.83 -4.55 28.40
N GLY A 235 -24.98 -4.80 29.04
CA GLY A 235 -25.55 -6.14 29.14
C GLY A 235 -25.88 -6.73 27.78
N TYR A 236 -26.53 -5.95 26.91
CA TYR A 236 -26.87 -6.35 25.56
C TYR A 236 -25.64 -6.65 24.69
N PHE A 237 -24.61 -5.82 24.75
CA PHE A 237 -23.35 -6.05 24.02
C PHE A 237 -22.69 -7.36 24.43
N LYS A 238 -22.67 -7.64 25.73
CA LYS A 238 -22.15 -8.91 26.25
C LYS A 238 -22.97 -10.11 25.78
N ASP A 239 -24.30 -10.01 25.85
CA ASP A 239 -25.20 -11.10 25.44
C ASP A 239 -25.11 -11.39 23.93
N LEU A 240 -24.87 -10.36 23.10
CA LEU A 240 -24.67 -10.49 21.66
C LEU A 240 -23.26 -11.03 21.30
N GLY A 241 -22.29 -10.93 22.22
CA GLY A 241 -20.90 -11.34 22.00
C GLY A 241 -20.02 -10.26 21.36
N VAL A 242 -20.38 -8.98 21.52
CA VAL A 242 -19.58 -7.84 21.05
C VAL A 242 -18.28 -7.76 21.83
N THR A 243 -17.16 -7.60 21.11
CA THR A 243 -15.82 -7.41 21.72
C THR A 243 -15.16 -6.10 21.31
N ALA A 244 -15.76 -5.34 20.38
CA ALA A 244 -15.33 -3.99 20.04
C ALA A 244 -16.53 -3.10 19.70
N VAL A 245 -16.56 -1.88 20.24
CA VAL A 245 -17.54 -0.86 19.89
C VAL A 245 -16.87 0.16 18.98
N TYR A 246 -17.41 0.33 17.78
CA TYR A 246 -16.98 1.35 16.84
C TYR A 246 -17.98 2.52 16.88
N PHE A 247 -17.52 3.68 17.34
CA PHE A 247 -18.30 4.91 17.29
C PHE A 247 -18.05 5.61 15.97
N SER A 248 -19.10 5.73 15.14
CA SER A 248 -19.16 6.77 14.10
C SER A 248 -18.96 8.17 14.74
N PRO A 249 -18.72 9.24 13.95
CA PRO A 249 -18.04 10.43 14.45
C PRO A 249 -18.68 10.99 15.72
N LEU A 250 -17.82 11.21 16.71
CA LEU A 250 -18.19 11.58 18.08
C LEU A 250 -17.58 12.93 18.50
N PHE A 251 -16.69 13.50 17.68
CA PHE A 251 -16.09 14.80 17.93
C PHE A 251 -17.08 15.94 17.72
N GLU A 252 -16.80 17.08 18.33
CA GLU A 252 -17.62 18.29 18.19
C GLU A 252 -17.83 18.61 16.72
N SER A 253 -19.10 18.69 16.30
CA SER A 253 -19.49 18.86 14.90
C SER A 253 -20.70 19.79 14.77
N ASP A 254 -20.91 20.33 13.57
CA ASP A 254 -22.08 21.18 13.28
C ASP A 254 -23.37 20.38 13.16
N THR A 255 -23.33 19.24 12.45
CA THR A 255 -24.51 18.48 12.09
C THR A 255 -24.38 16.98 12.35
N HIS A 256 -24.03 16.18 11.34
CA HIS A 256 -24.08 14.73 11.36
C HIS A 256 -22.85 14.06 11.96
N GLY A 257 -21.78 14.81 12.24
CA GLY A 257 -20.56 14.31 12.88
C GLY A 257 -19.32 14.35 11.99
N TYR A 258 -19.48 14.34 10.66
CA TYR A 258 -18.34 14.38 9.73
C TYR A 258 -17.90 15.82 9.39
N ASP A 259 -18.69 16.82 9.78
CA ASP A 259 -18.36 18.23 9.74
C ASP A 259 -17.66 18.68 11.02
N THR A 260 -16.50 18.07 11.32
CA THR A 260 -15.76 18.24 12.58
C THR A 260 -15.35 19.70 12.81
N ALA A 261 -15.74 20.24 13.97
CA ALA A 261 -15.37 21.57 14.44
C ALA A 261 -14.19 21.53 15.43
N ASP A 262 -14.09 20.51 16.30
CA ASP A 262 -12.95 20.36 17.21
C ASP A 262 -12.67 18.87 17.50
N TYR A 263 -11.49 18.42 17.08
CA TYR A 263 -11.05 17.03 17.25
C TYR A 263 -10.68 16.65 18.69
N PHE A 264 -10.48 17.62 19.58
CA PHE A 264 -10.08 17.38 20.98
C PHE A 264 -11.27 17.42 21.95
N GLN A 265 -12.48 17.64 21.43
CA GLN A 265 -13.71 17.66 22.22
C GLN A 265 -14.67 16.58 21.74
N ILE A 266 -15.39 15.98 22.69
CA ILE A 266 -16.59 15.19 22.39
C ILE A 266 -17.71 16.16 22.05
N ASP A 267 -18.55 15.78 21.08
CA ASP A 267 -19.71 16.58 20.73
C ASP A 267 -20.56 16.89 21.96
N ARG A 268 -20.77 18.18 22.23
CA ARG A 268 -21.50 18.64 23.41
C ARG A 268 -22.92 18.10 23.48
N ARG A 269 -23.52 17.67 22.37
CA ARG A 269 -24.84 17.02 22.37
C ARG A 269 -24.78 15.63 23.00
N MET A 270 -23.59 15.04 23.10
CA MET A 270 -23.29 13.71 23.61
C MET A 270 -22.63 13.71 24.99
N GLY A 271 -21.84 14.73 25.33
CA GLY A 271 -21.20 14.85 26.62
C GLY A 271 -19.89 15.63 26.54
N ASP A 272 -18.92 15.25 27.36
CA ASP A 272 -17.57 15.82 27.34
C ASP A 272 -16.52 14.70 27.32
N VAL A 273 -15.25 15.10 27.21
CA VAL A 273 -14.10 14.18 27.18
C VAL A 273 -13.99 13.36 28.46
N ALA A 274 -14.32 13.94 29.62
CA ALA A 274 -14.24 13.26 30.91
C ALA A 274 -15.25 12.10 30.99
N LEU A 275 -16.51 12.36 30.61
CA LEU A 275 -17.53 11.33 30.51
C LEU A 275 -17.12 10.25 29.50
N PHE A 276 -16.59 10.63 28.35
CA PHE A 276 -16.19 9.62 27.36
C PHE A 276 -15.05 8.75 27.86
N LYS A 277 -14.07 9.31 28.57
CA LYS A 277 -13.02 8.53 29.21
C LYS A 277 -13.58 7.51 30.22
N GLU A 278 -14.54 7.91 31.05
CA GLU A 278 -15.25 6.97 31.93
C GLU A 278 -15.92 5.83 31.14
N ILE A 279 -16.57 6.15 30.02
CA ILE A 279 -17.22 5.16 29.14
C ILE A 279 -16.20 4.21 28.51
N VAL A 280 -15.01 4.68 28.13
CA VAL A 280 -13.92 3.85 27.61
C VAL A 280 -13.45 2.87 28.69
N ASP A 281 -13.14 3.37 29.89
CA ASP A 281 -12.71 2.54 31.03
C ASP A 281 -13.78 1.48 31.39
N GLU A 282 -15.05 1.88 31.36
CA GLU A 282 -16.18 0.97 31.61
C GLU A 282 -16.28 -0.11 30.52
N LEU A 283 -16.22 0.24 29.23
CA LEU A 283 -16.23 -0.74 28.13
C LEU A 283 -15.04 -1.71 28.23
N HIS A 284 -13.85 -1.21 28.54
CA HIS A 284 -12.66 -2.04 28.80
C HIS A 284 -12.88 -3.02 29.95
N SER A 285 -13.50 -2.58 31.05
CA SER A 285 -13.84 -3.47 32.18
C SER A 285 -14.82 -4.58 31.81
N HIS A 286 -15.60 -4.38 30.74
CA HIS A 286 -16.50 -5.35 30.14
C HIS A 286 -15.82 -6.20 29.05
N GLY A 287 -14.51 -6.05 28.83
CA GLY A 287 -13.73 -6.80 27.83
C GLY A 287 -13.96 -6.32 26.39
N MET A 288 -14.45 -5.10 26.20
CA MET A 288 -14.73 -4.52 24.89
C MET A 288 -13.68 -3.46 24.55
N ARG A 289 -13.23 -3.45 23.29
CA ARG A 289 -12.34 -2.43 22.74
C ARG A 289 -13.15 -1.25 22.17
N VAL A 290 -12.53 -0.09 22.06
CA VAL A 290 -13.15 1.14 21.57
C VAL A 290 -12.42 1.65 20.33
N VAL A 291 -13.15 1.81 19.22
CA VAL A 291 -12.64 2.38 17.97
C VAL A 291 -13.43 3.65 17.64
N LEU A 292 -12.73 4.72 17.27
CA LEU A 292 -13.33 6.00 16.87
C LEU A 292 -13.27 6.21 15.36
N ASP A 293 -14.24 6.94 14.81
CA ASP A 293 -14.20 7.45 13.44
C ASP A 293 -13.36 8.73 13.36
N GLY A 294 -12.22 8.65 12.68
CA GLY A 294 -11.30 9.76 12.43
C GLY A 294 -11.56 10.37 11.06
N VAL A 295 -12.22 11.51 11.04
CA VAL A 295 -12.52 12.27 9.83
C VAL A 295 -11.37 13.23 9.55
N PHE A 296 -10.32 12.76 8.89
CA PHE A 296 -9.08 13.52 8.72
C PHE A 296 -8.88 14.09 7.31
N ASN A 297 -9.74 13.73 6.35
CA ASN A 297 -9.68 14.27 4.99
C ASN A 297 -10.12 15.74 4.94
N HIS A 298 -11.14 16.09 5.72
CA HIS A 298 -11.77 17.40 5.72
C HIS A 298 -12.19 17.81 7.14
N THR A 299 -12.57 19.07 7.30
CA THR A 299 -13.18 19.60 8.54
C THR A 299 -14.58 20.13 8.24
N GLY A 300 -15.32 20.55 9.27
CA GLY A 300 -16.48 21.42 9.11
C GLY A 300 -16.08 22.90 9.03
N ARG A 301 -16.99 23.76 8.54
CA ARG A 301 -16.72 25.21 8.43
C ARG A 301 -16.50 25.92 9.76
N ARG A 302 -17.00 25.37 10.87
CA ARG A 302 -16.77 25.92 12.22
C ARG A 302 -15.44 25.52 12.84
N HIS A 303 -14.63 24.73 12.15
CA HIS A 303 -13.27 24.43 12.60
C HIS A 303 -12.46 25.73 12.73
N PRO A 304 -11.76 25.98 13.85
CA PRO A 304 -11.09 27.25 14.12
C PRO A 304 -10.15 27.72 12.99
N ALA A 305 -9.43 26.79 12.37
CA ALA A 305 -8.55 27.10 11.24
C ALA A 305 -9.35 27.63 10.03
N PHE A 306 -10.50 27.04 9.71
CA PHE A 306 -11.32 27.50 8.58
C PHE A 306 -12.06 28.81 8.90
N VAL A 307 -12.52 28.98 10.15
CA VAL A 307 -13.11 30.24 10.63
C VAL A 307 -12.12 31.39 10.46
N ASP A 308 -10.86 31.19 10.84
CA ASP A 308 -9.81 32.21 10.68
C ASP A 308 -9.60 32.60 9.21
N VAL A 309 -9.61 31.62 8.29
CA VAL A 309 -9.53 31.87 6.84
C VAL A 309 -10.75 32.64 6.34
N MET A 310 -11.96 32.30 6.81
CA MET A 310 -13.18 33.03 6.44
C MET A 310 -13.21 34.46 6.97
N GLU A 311 -12.73 34.70 8.19
CA GLU A 311 -12.77 36.03 8.82
C GLU A 311 -11.67 36.97 8.33
N LYS A 312 -10.46 36.46 8.05
CA LYS A 312 -9.30 37.27 7.63
C LYS A 312 -9.07 37.25 6.12
N GLY A 313 -9.66 36.30 5.42
CA GLY A 313 -9.34 35.97 4.03
C GLY A 313 -8.02 35.19 3.90
N PRO A 314 -7.84 34.46 2.78
CA PRO A 314 -6.69 33.57 2.57
C PRO A 314 -5.34 34.29 2.49
N HIS A 315 -5.33 35.60 2.24
CA HIS A 315 -4.10 36.39 2.15
C HIS A 315 -3.52 36.79 3.50
N LEU A 316 -4.33 36.80 4.57
CA LEU A 316 -3.95 37.26 5.90
C LEU A 316 -4.01 36.16 6.96
N SER A 317 -4.80 35.10 6.73
CA SER A 317 -4.91 33.97 7.65
C SER A 317 -3.62 33.15 7.68
N GLU A 318 -3.15 32.81 8.88
CA GLU A 318 -2.04 31.88 9.07
C GLU A 318 -2.42 30.43 8.74
N TYR A 319 -3.73 30.14 8.73
CA TYR A 319 -4.31 28.84 8.44
C TYR A 319 -4.68 28.66 6.97
N ALA A 320 -4.42 29.64 6.10
CA ALA A 320 -4.76 29.54 4.68
C ALA A 320 -4.17 28.29 4.02
N ASN A 321 -2.93 27.92 4.36
CA ASN A 321 -2.25 26.74 3.82
C ASN A 321 -2.76 25.41 4.39
N TRP A 322 -3.58 25.42 5.45
CA TRP A 322 -4.22 24.21 5.95
C TRP A 322 -5.28 23.68 4.98
N TYR A 323 -5.71 24.53 4.05
CA TYR A 323 -6.69 24.22 3.02
C TYR A 323 -6.08 24.56 1.66
N THR A 324 -6.58 23.94 0.59
CA THR A 324 -6.20 24.35 -0.75
C THR A 324 -7.11 25.50 -1.17
N VAL A 325 -6.62 26.74 -1.07
CA VAL A 325 -7.37 27.97 -1.39
C VAL A 325 -6.91 28.57 -2.72
N GLY A 326 -7.84 29.16 -3.49
CA GLY A 326 -7.55 29.87 -4.74
C GLY A 326 -8.17 29.25 -5.99
N ALA A 327 -7.72 29.72 -7.16
CA ALA A 327 -8.38 29.45 -8.44
C ALA A 327 -8.39 27.95 -8.83
N ARG A 328 -9.56 27.51 -9.31
CA ARG A 328 -9.89 26.16 -9.78
C ARG A 328 -9.14 25.77 -11.07
N PRO A 329 -8.63 24.53 -11.20
CA PRO A 329 -8.43 23.89 -12.50
C PRO A 329 -9.80 23.53 -13.12
N ASP A 330 -10.04 23.90 -14.39
CA ASP A 330 -11.37 23.88 -15.06
C ASP A 330 -12.14 22.53 -14.99
N ASP A 331 -11.48 21.43 -14.66
CA ASP A 331 -11.96 20.05 -14.70
C ASP A 331 -12.22 19.40 -13.32
N TYR A 332 -12.09 20.12 -12.20
CA TYR A 332 -12.25 19.52 -10.86
C TYR A 332 -13.66 19.71 -10.26
N GLU A 333 -14.36 18.64 -9.89
CA GLU A 333 -15.74 18.69 -9.35
C GLU A 333 -15.84 19.15 -7.88
N GLY A 334 -14.75 19.08 -7.11
CA GLY A 334 -14.70 19.36 -5.67
C GLY A 334 -14.39 20.81 -5.29
N TRP A 335 -14.72 21.81 -6.10
CA TRP A 335 -14.41 23.21 -5.77
C TRP A 335 -15.62 23.98 -5.24
N CYS A 336 -15.44 24.65 -4.10
CA CYS A 336 -16.48 25.43 -3.42
C CYS A 336 -16.05 26.89 -3.23
N GLU A 337 -17.02 27.75 -2.95
CA GLU A 337 -16.79 29.18 -2.78
C GLU A 337 -17.38 29.69 -1.45
N ILE A 338 -16.66 30.61 -0.82
CA ILE A 338 -17.20 31.50 0.20
C ILE A 338 -17.52 32.82 -0.51
N PRO A 339 -18.81 33.12 -0.76
CA PRO A 339 -19.20 34.36 -1.41
C PRO A 339 -19.09 35.51 -0.41
N ASP A 340 -18.06 36.34 -0.57
CA ASP A 340 -17.86 37.56 0.21
C ASP A 340 -17.16 38.62 -0.65
N GLU A 341 -17.49 39.91 -0.47
CA GLU A 341 -16.97 40.99 -1.30
C GLU A 341 -15.52 41.39 -0.94
N GLU A 342 -15.10 41.17 0.31
CA GLU A 342 -13.79 41.60 0.84
C GLU A 342 -12.85 40.42 1.05
N HIS A 343 -13.38 39.30 1.54
CA HIS A 343 -12.63 38.10 1.91
C HIS A 343 -13.00 36.88 1.06
N GLY A 344 -13.83 37.02 0.03
CA GLY A 344 -14.31 35.90 -0.78
C GLY A 344 -13.18 35.08 -1.38
N PHE A 345 -13.30 33.75 -1.30
CA PHE A 345 -12.32 32.82 -1.84
C PHE A 345 -12.96 31.50 -2.24
N SER A 346 -12.24 30.77 -3.08
CA SER A 346 -12.58 29.40 -3.45
C SER A 346 -11.60 28.41 -2.80
N TYR A 347 -12.07 27.19 -2.57
CA TYR A 347 -11.33 26.17 -1.83
C TYR A 347 -11.77 24.75 -2.21
N ASP A 348 -10.92 23.78 -1.90
CA ASP A 348 -11.20 22.36 -2.05
C ASP A 348 -12.22 21.89 -1.01
N CYS A 349 -13.28 21.26 -1.48
CA CYS A 349 -14.32 20.70 -0.66
C CYS A 349 -14.60 19.27 -1.09
N TRP A 350 -14.78 18.39 -0.10
CA TRP A 350 -14.98 16.98 -0.39
C TRP A 350 -16.24 16.75 -1.25
N GLU A 351 -16.08 16.16 -2.44
CA GLU A 351 -17.15 15.90 -3.43
C GLU A 351 -18.08 17.10 -3.72
N GLY A 352 -17.59 18.33 -3.63
CA GLY A 352 -18.40 19.52 -3.89
C GLY A 352 -19.31 19.92 -2.71
N HIS A 353 -19.18 19.25 -1.56
CA HIS A 353 -19.93 19.58 -0.35
C HIS A 353 -19.29 20.78 0.35
N ALA A 354 -19.86 21.96 0.11
CA ALA A 354 -19.33 23.22 0.61
C ALA A 354 -19.18 23.31 2.14
N MET A 355 -19.87 22.45 2.91
CA MET A 355 -19.71 22.40 4.37
C MET A 355 -18.46 21.65 4.84
N LEU A 356 -17.76 20.97 3.92
CA LEU A 356 -16.66 20.04 4.20
C LEU A 356 -15.35 20.50 3.52
N PRO A 357 -14.75 21.63 3.96
CA PRO A 357 -13.45 22.07 3.45
C PRO A 357 -12.37 21.02 3.66
N LYS A 358 -11.73 20.61 2.57
CA LYS A 358 -10.72 19.56 2.51
C LYS A 358 -9.37 20.09 3.00
N LEU A 359 -8.74 19.31 3.88
CA LEU A 359 -7.45 19.64 4.45
C LEU A 359 -6.32 19.38 3.44
N ASN A 360 -5.29 20.23 3.48
CA ASN A 360 -4.08 20.06 2.70
C ASN A 360 -3.06 19.23 3.49
N HIS A 361 -3.03 17.90 3.29
CA HIS A 361 -2.11 17.00 4.00
C HIS A 361 -0.63 17.12 3.56
N ALA A 362 -0.32 17.97 2.58
CA ALA A 362 1.06 18.33 2.25
C ALA A 362 1.62 19.37 3.23
N GLU A 363 0.77 20.14 3.92
CA GLU A 363 1.18 21.11 4.93
C GLU A 363 1.58 20.39 6.23
N PRO A 364 2.84 20.51 6.69
CA PRO A 364 3.30 19.82 7.90
C PRO A 364 2.48 20.15 9.15
N ALA A 365 1.99 21.40 9.29
CA ALA A 365 1.17 21.80 10.43
C ALA A 365 -0.16 21.02 10.51
N VAL A 366 -0.79 20.71 9.36
CA VAL A 366 -2.01 19.90 9.30
C VAL A 366 -1.73 18.46 9.73
N ARG A 367 -0.63 17.88 9.23
CA ARG A 367 -0.22 16.51 9.60
C ARG A 367 0.02 16.40 11.10
N GLU A 368 0.80 17.33 11.65
CA GLU A 368 1.13 17.33 13.07
C GLU A 368 -0.12 17.52 13.93
N HIS A 369 -1.06 18.39 13.54
CA HIS A 369 -2.34 18.53 14.24
C HIS A 369 -3.12 17.21 14.30
N ILE A 370 -3.24 16.50 13.17
CA ILE A 370 -3.91 15.19 13.13
C ILE A 370 -3.14 14.14 13.95
N PHE A 371 -1.81 14.18 13.95
CA PHE A 371 -0.98 13.29 14.75
C PHE A 371 -1.12 13.55 16.26
N GLU A 372 -1.27 14.82 16.67
CA GLU A 372 -1.60 15.18 18.05
C GLU A 372 -2.98 14.67 18.46
N VAL A 373 -3.98 14.76 17.58
CA VAL A 373 -5.30 14.16 17.79
C VAL A 373 -5.16 12.66 18.03
N ALA A 374 -4.45 11.95 17.15
CA ALA A 374 -4.21 10.52 17.30
C ALA A 374 -3.53 10.18 18.64
N ARG A 375 -2.46 10.91 19.00
CA ARG A 375 -1.75 10.74 20.27
C ARG A 375 -2.66 10.97 21.47
N PHE A 376 -3.45 12.04 21.46
CA PHE A 376 -4.35 12.38 22.57
C PHE A 376 -5.36 11.26 22.84
N TRP A 377 -6.11 10.82 21.81
CA TRP A 377 -7.14 9.81 22.04
C TRP A 377 -6.56 8.42 22.35
N LEU A 378 -5.44 8.03 21.74
CA LEU A 378 -4.80 6.74 22.01
C LEU A 378 -4.15 6.70 23.40
N LYS A 379 -3.43 7.76 23.79
CA LYS A 379 -2.61 7.76 25.00
C LYS A 379 -3.35 8.30 26.22
N GLU A 380 -4.04 9.42 26.08
CA GLU A 380 -4.68 10.11 27.20
C GLU A 380 -6.07 9.55 27.47
N ILE A 381 -6.82 9.19 26.44
CA ILE A 381 -8.19 8.65 26.58
C ILE A 381 -8.21 7.12 26.58
N GLY A 382 -7.28 6.47 25.86
CA GLY A 382 -7.15 5.01 25.86
C GLY A 382 -8.02 4.32 24.82
N VAL A 383 -8.34 4.96 23.69
CA VAL A 383 -9.04 4.25 22.60
C VAL A 383 -8.11 3.22 21.95
N ASP A 384 -8.67 2.16 21.40
CA ASP A 384 -7.95 1.01 20.87
C ASP A 384 -7.76 1.05 19.36
N GLY A 385 -8.32 2.05 18.67
CA GLY A 385 -8.18 2.15 17.23
C GLY A 385 -8.93 3.29 16.56
N TRP A 386 -8.69 3.39 15.26
CA TRP A 386 -9.30 4.34 14.36
C TRP A 386 -9.94 3.63 13.17
N ARG A 387 -11.21 3.94 12.90
CA ARG A 387 -11.77 3.85 11.56
C ARG A 387 -11.53 5.19 10.89
N LEU A 388 -10.97 5.21 9.69
CA LEU A 388 -10.48 6.43 9.04
C LEU A 388 -11.37 6.74 7.83
N ASP A 389 -12.12 7.84 7.93
CA ASP A 389 -13.05 8.28 6.91
C ASP A 389 -12.33 8.76 5.65
N VAL A 390 -12.87 8.42 4.46
CA VAL A 390 -12.34 8.83 3.16
C VAL A 390 -10.84 8.49 3.01
N ALA A 391 -10.39 7.40 3.66
CA ALA A 391 -8.97 7.11 3.73
C ALA A 391 -8.31 6.78 2.38
N HIS A 392 -9.12 6.35 1.41
CA HIS A 392 -8.71 6.08 0.03
C HIS A 392 -8.35 7.33 -0.79
N GLU A 393 -8.72 8.55 -0.36
CA GLU A 393 -8.27 9.78 -1.03
C GLU A 393 -6.97 10.35 -0.44
N MET A 394 -6.56 9.85 0.72
CA MET A 394 -5.35 10.32 1.39
C MET A 394 -4.12 9.54 0.91
N SER A 395 -2.97 10.22 0.88
CA SER A 395 -1.75 9.63 0.32
C SER A 395 -1.26 8.44 1.16
N PRO A 396 -0.71 7.38 0.53
CA PRO A 396 -0.08 6.29 1.28
C PRO A 396 1.03 6.75 2.23
N ASP A 397 1.77 7.80 1.86
CA ASP A 397 2.83 8.41 2.67
C ASP A 397 2.27 9.01 3.97
N PHE A 398 1.10 9.65 3.92
CA PHE A 398 0.38 10.08 5.12
C PHE A 398 0.11 8.91 6.06
N TRP A 399 -0.41 7.81 5.51
CA TRP A 399 -0.76 6.65 6.33
C TRP A 399 0.45 5.92 6.93
N ARG A 400 1.63 5.97 6.30
CA ARG A 400 2.84 5.41 6.90
C ARG A 400 3.29 6.19 8.14
N GLU A 401 3.29 7.52 8.05
CA GLU A 401 3.63 8.37 9.20
C GLU A 401 2.56 8.28 10.29
N PHE A 402 1.28 8.31 9.91
CA PHE A 402 0.17 8.12 10.85
C PHE A 402 0.24 6.76 11.56
N ARG A 403 0.57 5.68 10.84
CA ARG A 403 0.79 4.35 11.41
C ARG A 403 1.92 4.39 12.45
N THR A 404 3.04 5.02 12.13
CA THR A 404 4.18 5.14 13.06
C THR A 404 3.76 5.85 14.34
N VAL A 405 3.08 7.00 14.22
CA VAL A 405 2.57 7.77 15.36
C VAL A 405 1.62 6.94 16.22
N CYS A 406 0.69 6.21 15.60
CA CYS A 406 -0.27 5.39 16.33
C CYS A 406 0.41 4.23 17.07
N MET A 407 1.38 3.56 16.43
CA MET A 407 2.13 2.45 17.06
C MET A 407 3.04 2.91 18.20
N GLU A 408 3.61 4.11 18.10
CA GLU A 408 4.35 4.71 19.21
C GLU A 408 3.44 5.07 20.40
N ALA A 409 2.21 5.51 20.12
CA ALA A 409 1.24 5.86 21.14
C ALA A 409 0.61 4.62 21.80
N ASN A 410 0.24 3.63 20.98
CA ASN A 410 -0.35 2.36 21.40
C ASN A 410 0.00 1.26 20.36
N PRO A 411 0.93 0.34 20.68
CA PRO A 411 1.32 -0.75 19.77
C PRO A 411 0.18 -1.70 19.39
N ASP A 412 -0.87 -1.79 20.23
CA ASP A 412 -2.04 -2.65 19.99
C ASP A 412 -3.17 -1.91 19.24
N CYS A 413 -2.92 -0.69 18.75
CA CYS A 413 -3.91 0.12 18.04
C CYS A 413 -4.32 -0.50 16.70
N LEU A 414 -5.63 -0.59 16.43
CA LEU A 414 -6.17 -0.99 15.12
C LEU A 414 -6.43 0.23 14.22
N LEU A 415 -6.08 0.13 12.93
CA LEU A 415 -6.31 1.18 11.93
C LEU A 415 -7.10 0.60 10.75
N VAL A 416 -8.33 1.06 10.54
CA VAL A 416 -9.22 0.57 9.49
C VAL A 416 -9.58 1.72 8.56
N GLY A 417 -9.13 1.66 7.31
CA GLY A 417 -9.46 2.69 6.32
C GLY A 417 -10.83 2.49 5.69
N GLU A 418 -11.55 3.58 5.41
CA GLU A 418 -12.66 3.54 4.48
C GLU A 418 -12.17 3.40 3.03
N MET A 419 -12.47 2.25 2.45
CA MET A 419 -12.06 1.88 1.09
C MET A 419 -13.28 1.55 0.25
N ILE A 420 -13.76 2.47 -0.58
CA ILE A 420 -15.00 2.26 -1.36
C ILE A 420 -14.76 1.62 -2.74
N HIS A 421 -13.59 1.86 -3.33
CA HIS A 421 -13.21 1.33 -4.65
C HIS A 421 -11.68 1.25 -4.80
N GLY A 422 -11.21 0.78 -5.95
CA GLY A 422 -9.79 0.70 -6.28
C GLY A 422 -9.07 -0.50 -5.65
N ASN A 423 -7.74 -0.49 -5.77
CA ASN A 423 -6.88 -1.53 -5.22
C ASN A 423 -6.53 -1.21 -3.76
N TYR A 424 -7.13 -1.95 -2.81
CA TYR A 424 -6.90 -1.73 -1.37
C TYR A 424 -5.43 -1.93 -0.99
N ASN A 425 -4.64 -2.66 -1.79
CA ASN A 425 -3.20 -2.85 -1.62
C ASN A 425 -2.37 -1.58 -1.83
N ASN A 426 -3.00 -0.43 -2.08
CA ASN A 426 -2.33 0.87 -2.02
C ASN A 426 -2.36 1.47 -0.60
N TRP A 427 -3.38 1.13 0.21
CA TRP A 427 -3.63 1.75 1.53
C TRP A 427 -3.61 0.78 2.71
N VAL A 428 -3.84 -0.53 2.51
CA VAL A 428 -3.85 -1.56 3.57
C VAL A 428 -2.63 -2.49 3.51
N GLY A 429 -1.75 -2.47 4.50
CA GLY A 429 -0.50 -3.25 4.48
C GLY A 429 0.37 -3.02 5.72
N ASN A 430 1.45 -3.79 5.82
CA ASN A 430 2.37 -3.82 6.97
C ASN A 430 2.80 -2.45 7.52
N ASP A 431 3.04 -1.46 6.65
CA ASP A 431 3.59 -0.15 7.00
C ASP A 431 2.55 0.97 7.09
N ARG A 432 1.26 0.67 6.86
CA ARG A 432 0.19 1.66 6.68
C ARG A 432 -1.07 1.23 7.46
N LEU A 433 -2.24 1.17 6.85
CA LEU A 433 -3.48 0.76 7.52
C LEU A 433 -3.53 -0.75 7.74
N HIS A 434 -4.10 -1.18 8.85
CA HIS A 434 -4.22 -2.59 9.21
C HIS A 434 -5.28 -3.31 8.39
N SER A 435 -6.40 -2.64 8.12
CA SER A 435 -7.53 -3.21 7.39
C SER A 435 -8.29 -2.12 6.63
N GLY A 436 -9.30 -2.53 5.87
CA GLY A 436 -10.21 -1.63 5.18
C GLY A 436 -11.66 -2.10 5.28
N THR A 437 -12.60 -1.18 5.17
CA THR A 437 -14.03 -1.52 5.04
C THR A 437 -14.26 -2.35 3.78
N ASN A 438 -14.64 -3.63 3.92
CA ASN A 438 -14.77 -4.54 2.79
C ASN A 438 -16.09 -4.36 2.02
N TYR A 439 -16.24 -3.20 1.36
CA TYR A 439 -17.41 -2.88 0.53
C TYR A 439 -17.53 -3.83 -0.67
N GLN A 440 -16.42 -4.36 -1.17
CA GLN A 440 -16.42 -5.35 -2.25
C GLN A 440 -17.14 -6.64 -1.82
N LEU A 441 -16.83 -7.17 -0.64
CA LEU A 441 -17.53 -8.33 -0.07
C LEU A 441 -18.97 -8.00 0.30
N SER A 442 -19.22 -6.84 0.92
CA SER A 442 -20.58 -6.38 1.27
C SER A 442 -21.50 -6.35 0.04
N ARG A 443 -21.00 -5.80 -1.08
CA ARG A 443 -21.73 -5.75 -2.35
C ARG A 443 -21.99 -7.14 -2.91
N ALA A 444 -21.01 -8.05 -2.86
CA ALA A 444 -21.17 -9.43 -3.31
C ALA A 444 -22.24 -10.17 -2.48
N ILE A 445 -22.21 -10.03 -1.15
CA ILE A 445 -23.23 -10.61 -0.25
C ILE A 445 -24.62 -10.07 -0.62
N TRP A 446 -24.77 -8.75 -0.68
CA TRP A 446 -26.03 -8.09 -0.99
C TRP A 446 -26.59 -8.54 -2.34
N HIS A 447 -25.76 -8.51 -3.38
CA HIS A 447 -26.16 -8.88 -4.74
C HIS A 447 -26.51 -10.36 -4.84
N SER A 448 -25.75 -11.25 -4.21
CA SER A 448 -26.02 -12.68 -4.20
C SER A 448 -27.33 -13.04 -3.50
N VAL A 449 -27.67 -12.38 -2.39
CA VAL A 449 -28.96 -12.57 -1.70
C VAL A 449 -30.13 -12.11 -2.58
N LEU A 450 -29.99 -10.96 -3.24
CA LEU A 450 -31.06 -10.42 -4.10
C LEU A 450 -31.29 -11.24 -5.38
N THR A 451 -30.22 -11.68 -6.02
CA THR A 451 -30.29 -12.38 -7.31
C THR A 451 -30.37 -13.90 -7.16
N GLN A 452 -30.14 -14.42 -5.95
CA GLN A 452 -29.97 -15.86 -5.69
C GLN A 452 -28.82 -16.49 -6.47
N ASN A 453 -27.84 -15.68 -6.91
CA ASN A 453 -26.61 -16.13 -7.55
C ASN A 453 -25.42 -15.94 -6.62
N PHE A 454 -24.86 -17.03 -6.12
CA PHE A 454 -23.76 -17.04 -5.16
C PHE A 454 -22.36 -17.13 -5.80
N ASP A 455 -22.25 -17.12 -7.13
CA ASP A 455 -20.96 -17.19 -7.82
C ASP A 455 -20.08 -15.97 -7.51
N GLU A 456 -20.67 -14.78 -7.46
CA GLU A 456 -19.96 -13.54 -7.10
C GLU A 456 -19.49 -13.56 -5.64
N LEU A 457 -20.33 -14.03 -4.72
CA LEU A 457 -19.93 -14.21 -3.32
C LEU A 457 -18.81 -15.24 -3.20
N SER A 458 -18.89 -16.37 -3.90
CA SER A 458 -17.84 -17.39 -3.91
C SER A 458 -16.52 -16.82 -4.43
N CYS A 459 -16.55 -16.06 -5.52
CA CYS A 459 -15.35 -15.39 -6.05
C CYS A 459 -14.76 -14.39 -5.06
N ALA A 460 -15.59 -13.58 -4.40
CA ALA A 460 -15.15 -12.63 -3.39
C ALA A 460 -14.48 -13.35 -2.20
N LEU A 461 -15.10 -14.41 -1.67
CA LEU A 461 -14.55 -15.18 -0.55
C LEU A 461 -13.22 -15.87 -0.90
N LEU A 462 -13.13 -16.49 -2.09
CA LEU A 462 -11.89 -17.13 -2.55
C LEU A 462 -10.74 -16.13 -2.69
N ARG A 463 -11.03 -14.87 -3.04
CA ARG A 463 -10.03 -13.82 -3.07
C ARG A 463 -9.53 -13.47 -1.66
N GLU A 464 -10.42 -13.37 -0.67
CA GLU A 464 -10.04 -13.14 0.73
C GLU A 464 -9.20 -14.31 1.30
N GLU A 465 -9.48 -15.56 0.91
CA GLU A 465 -8.69 -16.73 1.30
C GLU A 465 -7.27 -16.71 0.75
N LYS A 466 -7.05 -16.17 -0.46
CA LYS A 466 -5.71 -16.03 -1.04
C LYS A 466 -4.85 -14.95 -0.39
N VAL A 467 -5.48 -14.00 0.31
CA VAL A 467 -4.80 -12.92 1.05
C VAL A 467 -4.37 -13.37 2.45
N ARG A 468 -5.06 -14.36 3.05
CA ARG A 468 -4.63 -14.94 4.33
C ARG A 468 -3.36 -15.78 4.15
N PRO A 469 -2.39 -15.72 5.08
CA PRO A 469 -1.30 -16.69 5.12
C PRO A 469 -1.90 -18.09 5.16
N ALA A 470 -1.36 -19.02 4.38
CA ALA A 470 -1.77 -20.42 4.48
C ALA A 470 -1.47 -20.88 5.91
N GLU A 471 -2.52 -21.01 6.74
CA GLU A 471 -2.39 -21.67 8.03
C GLU A 471 -1.76 -23.05 7.77
N ALA A 472 -0.70 -23.36 8.51
CA ALA A 472 -0.09 -24.68 8.47
C ALA A 472 -1.21 -25.71 8.66
N PRO A 473 -1.27 -26.77 7.83
CA PRO A 473 -2.42 -27.66 7.81
C PRO A 473 -2.65 -28.21 9.22
N HIS A 474 -3.74 -27.80 9.84
CA HIS A 474 -4.27 -28.48 11.01
C HIS A 474 -4.50 -29.93 10.60
N HIS A 475 -3.76 -30.83 11.23
CA HIS A 475 -4.04 -32.27 11.18
C HIS A 475 -5.46 -32.49 11.70
N SER A 476 -6.43 -32.49 10.79
CA SER A 476 -7.79 -32.94 11.09
C SER A 476 -7.76 -34.46 11.15
N GLU A 477 -7.52 -34.99 12.34
CA GLU A 477 -8.07 -36.29 12.70
C GLU A 477 -9.60 -36.18 12.69
N GLY A 478 -10.26 -36.91 11.78
CA GLY A 478 -11.71 -37.07 11.83
C GLY A 478 -12.42 -37.02 10.48
N ALA A 479 -12.01 -37.87 9.54
CA ALA A 479 -12.89 -38.20 8.41
C ALA A 479 -14.13 -38.94 8.93
N LEU A 480 -15.29 -38.26 8.94
CA LEU A 480 -16.58 -38.94 9.08
C LEU A 480 -16.97 -39.54 7.72
N PRO A 481 -17.35 -40.83 7.65
CA PRO A 481 -17.66 -41.49 6.40
C PRO A 481 -19.00 -40.98 5.82
N ARG A 482 -18.98 -40.58 4.56
CA ARG A 482 -20.19 -40.30 3.77
C ARG A 482 -21.02 -41.57 3.65
N SER A 483 -22.17 -41.62 4.32
CA SER A 483 -23.19 -42.62 4.08
C SER A 483 -23.97 -42.28 2.81
N ASN A 484 -23.98 -43.22 1.86
CA ASN A 484 -24.87 -43.25 0.71
C ASN A 484 -26.33 -43.12 1.15
N LEU A 485 -27.06 -42.17 0.57
CA LEU A 485 -28.51 -42.23 0.45
C LEU A 485 -28.87 -42.02 -1.01
N GLY A 486 -29.03 -43.15 -1.71
CA GLY A 486 -29.93 -43.26 -2.85
C GLY A 486 -31.21 -43.93 -2.38
N ALA A 487 -32.34 -43.24 -2.56
CA ALA A 487 -33.69 -43.73 -2.81
C ALA A 487 -34.63 -42.52 -2.83
#